data_AF-A0A7C5GUY4-F1
#
_entry.id   AF-A0A7C5GUY4-F1
#
_cell.length_a   1.000
_cell.length_b   1.000
_cell.length_c   1.000
_cell.angle_alpha   90.00
_cell.angle_beta   90.00
_cell.angle_gamma   90.00
#
_symmetry.space_group_name_H-M   'P 1'
#
loop_
_entity.id
_entity.type
_entity.pdbx_description
1 polymer ?
#
loop_
_entity_poly.entity_id
_entity_poly.type
_entity_poly.pdbx_seq_one_letter_code
_entity_poly.pdbx_strand_id
1 'polypeptide(L)'
;IVLSTNYPQMSFEYVEIAKDLEDEAIREALEIIGGEIVARKIEVSSHRLGLYGIIDCIVKLGGRLYVLEVKDAPHENLMISHKFQTLAYVLLAKETGINVRGGMIYYKRARKIFHIKPSKDSVKTLLRIIEYIHKSIKLGMPTIYGKKCATCSYRHLCDR
;
A
#
# COMPACT_ATOMS: atom_id res chain seq x y z
N ILE A 1 26.02 -20.89 0.41
CA ILE A 1 26.55 -19.61 -0.13
C ILE A 1 25.72 -18.50 0.48
N VAL A 2 26.26 -17.84 1.50
CA VAL A 2 25.63 -16.67 2.13
C VAL A 2 25.92 -15.49 1.20
N LEU A 3 24.94 -15.08 0.41
CA LEU A 3 25.04 -13.85 -0.36
C LEU A 3 24.75 -12.70 0.61
N SER A 4 25.81 -12.07 1.12
CA SER A 4 25.70 -10.76 1.76
C SER A 4 25.30 -9.76 0.68
N THR A 5 24.01 -9.53 0.51
CA THR A 5 23.52 -8.41 -0.27
C THR A 5 23.74 -7.16 0.57
N ASN A 6 24.59 -6.26 0.07
CA ASN A 6 24.68 -4.88 0.56
C ASN A 6 23.36 -4.16 0.26
N TYR A 7 22.31 -4.47 1.01
CA TYR A 7 21.25 -3.49 1.24
C TYR A 7 21.90 -2.34 2.02
N PRO A 8 21.72 -1.07 1.61
CA PRO A 8 22.07 0.02 2.51
C PRO A 8 21.32 -0.24 3.81
N GLN A 9 22.04 -0.47 4.90
CA GLN A 9 21.41 -0.54 6.21
C GLN A 9 20.77 0.82 6.42
N MET A 10 19.44 0.88 6.28
CA MET A 10 18.65 2.04 6.63
C MET A 10 19.02 2.36 8.08
N SER A 11 19.69 3.50 8.30
CA SER A 11 20.07 3.87 9.66
C SER A 11 18.81 4.01 10.50
N PHE A 12 18.93 3.71 11.79
CA PHE A 12 17.83 3.83 12.75
C PHE A 12 17.15 5.21 12.69
N GLU A 13 17.95 6.25 12.47
CA GLU A 13 17.52 7.65 12.30
C GLU A 13 16.57 7.84 11.10
N TYR A 14 16.83 7.22 9.94
CA TYR A 14 15.91 7.28 8.80
C TYR A 14 14.55 6.61 9.09
N VAL A 15 14.54 5.57 9.93
CA VAL A 15 13.30 4.88 10.31
C VAL A 15 12.44 5.76 11.22
N GLU A 16 13.06 6.47 12.16
CA GLU A 16 12.35 7.40 13.05
C GLU A 16 11.78 8.59 12.27
N ILE A 17 12.59 9.22 11.42
CA ILE A 17 12.13 10.32 10.55
C ILE A 17 10.94 9.90 9.68
N ALA A 18 10.99 8.69 9.09
CA ALA A 18 9.91 8.19 8.26
C ALA A 18 8.60 7.98 9.05
N LYS A 19 8.68 7.53 10.31
CA LYS A 19 7.52 7.40 11.19
C LYS A 19 6.92 8.76 11.52
N ASP A 20 7.76 9.74 11.88
CA ASP A 20 7.29 11.09 12.21
C ASP A 20 6.60 11.75 11.02
N LEU A 21 7.14 11.58 9.81
CA LEU A 21 6.53 12.09 8.58
C LEU A 21 5.17 11.46 8.29
N GLU A 22 5.01 10.17 8.60
CA GLU A 22 3.75 9.45 8.45
C GLU A 22 2.71 9.92 9.50
N ASP A 23 3.13 10.06 10.76
CA ASP A 23 2.30 10.58 11.85
C ASP A 23 1.75 11.97 11.53
N GLU A 24 2.62 12.88 11.06
CA GLU A 24 2.23 14.22 10.64
C GLU A 24 1.23 14.17 9.48
N ALA A 25 1.50 13.34 8.48
CA ALA A 25 0.64 13.23 7.30
C ALA A 25 -0.73 12.58 7.60
N ILE A 26 -0.79 11.67 8.58
CA ILE A 26 -2.07 11.13 9.07
C ILE A 26 -2.87 12.25 9.75
N ARG A 27 -2.24 13.06 10.61
CA ARG A 27 -2.92 14.20 11.27
C ARG A 27 -3.47 15.18 10.24
N GLU A 28 -2.64 15.58 9.28
CA GLU A 28 -3.04 16.47 8.19
C GLU A 28 -4.20 15.89 7.36
N ALA A 29 -4.17 14.59 7.04
CA ALA A 29 -5.26 13.92 6.35
C ALA A 29 -6.57 13.95 7.16
N LEU A 30 -6.51 13.76 8.48
CA LEU A 30 -7.67 13.78 9.37
C LEU A 30 -8.32 15.16 9.45
N GLU A 31 -7.51 16.22 9.49
CA GLU A 31 -7.99 17.61 9.43
C GLU A 31 -8.75 17.89 8.14
N ILE A 32 -8.24 17.39 7.00
CA ILE A 32 -8.89 17.58 5.69
C ILE A 32 -10.23 16.83 5.62
N ILE A 33 -10.29 15.60 6.14
CA ILE A 33 -11.47 14.74 5.97
C ILE A 33 -12.48 14.86 7.11
N GLY A 34 -12.09 15.46 8.24
CA GLY A 34 -12.91 15.52 9.46
C GLY A 34 -13.14 14.14 10.09
N GLY A 35 -12.10 13.30 10.14
CA GLY A 35 -12.16 11.93 10.65
C GLY A 35 -11.44 11.74 11.99
N GLU A 36 -11.64 10.57 12.60
CA GLU A 36 -10.95 10.16 13.82
C GLU A 36 -10.15 8.86 13.59
N ILE A 37 -9.00 8.72 14.24
CA ILE A 37 -8.22 7.47 14.22
C ILE A 37 -8.94 6.44 15.07
N VAL A 38 -9.11 5.23 14.53
CA VAL A 38 -9.59 4.06 15.28
C VAL A 38 -8.44 3.15 15.67
N ALA A 39 -7.52 2.89 14.74
CA ALA A 39 -6.37 2.05 14.97
C ALA A 39 -5.26 2.37 13.97
N ARG A 40 -4.01 2.09 14.34
CA ARG A 40 -2.81 2.35 13.53
C ARG A 40 -1.97 1.10 13.41
N LYS A 41 -1.18 1.01 12.32
CA LYS A 41 -0.20 -0.07 12.08
C LYS A 41 -0.78 -1.46 12.35
N ILE A 42 -1.92 -1.72 11.73
CA ILE A 42 -2.67 -2.97 11.95
C ILE A 42 -2.08 -4.03 11.02
N GLU A 43 -1.51 -5.06 11.62
CA GLU A 43 -1.11 -6.25 10.87
C GLU A 43 -2.33 -7.06 10.48
N VAL A 44 -2.44 -7.38 9.20
CA VAL A 44 -3.54 -8.16 8.64
C VAL A 44 -2.99 -9.23 7.71
N SER A 45 -3.62 -10.39 7.73
CA SER A 45 -3.24 -11.49 6.86
C SER A 45 -4.47 -12.24 6.37
N SER A 46 -4.31 -12.90 5.23
CA SER A 46 -5.31 -13.77 4.65
C SER A 46 -4.64 -14.97 4.03
N HIS A 47 -4.93 -16.14 4.60
CA HIS A 47 -4.50 -17.40 4.02
C HIS A 47 -5.15 -17.65 2.65
N ARG A 48 -6.42 -17.26 2.50
CA ARG A 48 -7.18 -17.43 1.24
C ARG A 48 -6.61 -16.63 0.09
N LEU A 49 -6.17 -15.39 0.34
CA LEU A 49 -5.53 -14.54 -0.67
C LEU A 49 -4.02 -14.76 -0.75
N GLY A 50 -3.42 -15.44 0.25
CA GLY A 50 -1.98 -15.55 0.39
C GLY A 50 -1.31 -14.19 0.57
N LEU A 51 -1.95 -13.26 1.27
CA LEU A 51 -1.47 -11.91 1.47
C LEU A 51 -1.25 -11.61 2.95
N TYR A 52 -0.23 -10.82 3.23
CA TYR A 52 0.06 -10.20 4.53
C TYR A 52 0.36 -8.72 4.28
N GLY A 53 0.03 -7.86 5.23
CA GLY A 53 0.41 -6.46 5.16
C GLY A 53 0.13 -5.70 6.44
N ILE A 54 0.63 -4.47 6.48
CA ILE A 54 0.45 -3.53 7.59
C ILE A 54 -0.36 -2.35 7.06
N ILE A 55 -1.55 -2.15 7.62
CA ILE A 55 -2.39 -1.00 7.32
C ILE A 55 -1.92 0.18 8.15
N ASP A 56 -1.57 1.29 7.51
CA ASP A 56 -1.10 2.51 8.19
C ASP A 56 -2.11 2.99 9.24
N CYS A 57 -3.36 3.17 8.83
CA CYS A 57 -4.41 3.67 9.69
C CYS A 57 -5.81 3.18 9.27
N ILE A 58 -6.65 2.88 10.27
CA ILE A 58 -8.10 2.79 10.12
C ILE A 58 -8.71 4.04 10.74
N VAL A 59 -9.50 4.75 9.95
CA VAL A 59 -10.16 5.98 10.35
C VAL A 59 -11.67 5.81 10.35
N LYS A 60 -12.36 6.56 11.20
CA LYS A 60 -13.82 6.66 11.23
C LYS A 60 -14.26 8.03 10.74
N LEU A 61 -15.14 8.03 9.75
CA LEU A 61 -15.70 9.21 9.11
C LEU A 61 -17.20 9.01 8.94
N GLY A 62 -18.02 9.90 9.52
CA GLY A 62 -19.48 9.79 9.45
C GLY A 62 -20.00 8.44 9.95
N GLY A 63 -19.42 7.92 11.04
CA GLY A 63 -19.79 6.63 11.63
C GLY A 63 -19.35 5.38 10.85
N ARG A 64 -18.54 5.54 9.80
CA ARG A 64 -18.07 4.44 8.93
C ARG A 64 -16.55 4.33 8.95
N LEU A 65 -16.04 3.11 8.88
CA LEU A 65 -14.61 2.84 8.87
C LEU A 65 -14.04 2.87 7.45
N TYR A 66 -12.82 3.38 7.31
CA TYR A 66 -12.05 3.40 6.08
C TYR A 66 -10.59 3.07 6.36
N VAL A 67 -9.93 2.42 5.39
CA VAL A 67 -8.46 2.35 5.35
C VAL A 67 -7.92 3.71 4.92
N LEU A 68 -6.95 4.26 5.62
CA LEU A 68 -6.18 5.43 5.20
C LEU A 68 -4.74 4.99 4.94
N GLU A 69 -4.31 5.11 3.68
CA GLU A 69 -2.92 4.94 3.24
C GLU A 69 -2.31 6.33 3.05
N VAL A 70 -1.10 6.54 3.58
CA VAL A 70 -0.38 7.80 3.41
C VAL A 70 0.84 7.58 2.53
N LYS A 71 1.07 8.51 1.61
CA LYS A 71 2.25 8.51 0.73
C LYS A 71 2.89 9.89 0.74
N ASP A 72 4.16 9.93 1.11
CA ASP A 72 4.98 11.13 0.93
C ASP A 72 5.40 11.26 -0.54
N ALA A 73 4.46 11.68 -1.39
CA ALA A 73 4.68 11.78 -2.83
C ALA A 73 3.90 12.97 -3.43
N PRO A 74 4.45 13.64 -4.46
CA PRO A 74 3.83 14.81 -5.09
C PRO A 74 2.82 14.43 -6.19
N HIS A 75 2.11 13.32 -6.03
CA HIS A 75 1.22 12.82 -7.09
C HIS A 75 -0.11 13.58 -7.11
N GLU A 76 -0.31 14.36 -8.17
CA GLU A 76 -1.57 15.07 -8.44
C GLU A 76 -2.71 14.16 -8.92
N ASN A 77 -2.37 12.96 -9.38
CA ASN A 77 -3.26 11.95 -9.95
C ASN A 77 -3.15 10.62 -9.20
N LEU A 78 -4.24 9.86 -9.18
CA LEU A 78 -4.26 8.53 -8.57
C LEU A 78 -3.39 7.54 -9.34
N MET A 79 -2.26 7.14 -8.76
CA MET A 79 -1.45 6.05 -9.28
C MET A 79 -2.17 4.70 -9.17
N ILE A 80 -2.14 3.93 -10.26
CA ILE A 80 -2.80 2.63 -10.33
C ILE A 80 -2.23 1.61 -9.32
N SER A 81 -0.93 1.63 -9.08
CA SER A 81 -0.26 0.77 -8.09
C SER A 81 -0.75 1.08 -6.68
N HIS A 82 -0.83 2.35 -6.29
CA HIS A 82 -1.31 2.75 -4.97
C HIS A 82 -2.80 2.43 -4.80
N LYS A 83 -3.61 2.65 -5.84
CA LYS A 83 -5.03 2.22 -5.85
C LYS A 83 -5.18 0.74 -5.51
N PHE A 84 -4.41 -0.13 -6.18
CA PHE A 84 -4.52 -1.58 -5.95
C PHE A 84 -3.89 -2.02 -4.64
N GLN A 85 -2.84 -1.36 -4.15
CA GLN A 85 -2.30 -1.58 -2.81
C GLN A 85 -3.37 -1.29 -1.74
N THR A 86 -3.98 -0.10 -1.78
CA THR A 86 -5.03 0.28 -0.82
C THR A 86 -6.26 -0.62 -0.97
N LEU A 87 -6.63 -1.02 -2.18
CA LEU A 87 -7.72 -1.98 -2.38
C LEU A 87 -7.41 -3.35 -1.75
N ALA A 88 -6.16 -3.81 -1.79
CA ALA A 88 -5.73 -5.04 -1.12
C ALA A 88 -5.87 -4.91 0.40
N TYR A 89 -5.48 -3.79 0.99
CA TYR A 89 -5.71 -3.51 2.42
C TYR A 89 -7.18 -3.46 2.79
N VAL A 90 -8.02 -2.88 1.94
CA VAL A 90 -9.48 -2.89 2.14
C VAL A 90 -10.06 -4.31 2.15
N LEU A 91 -9.55 -5.21 1.29
CA LEU A 91 -9.98 -6.61 1.29
C LEU A 91 -9.44 -7.38 2.50
N LEU A 92 -8.16 -7.20 2.84
CA LEU A 92 -7.54 -7.83 4.00
C LEU A 92 -8.24 -7.44 5.30
N ALA A 93 -8.50 -6.14 5.52
CA ALA A 93 -9.23 -5.66 6.68
C ALA A 93 -10.61 -6.34 6.81
N LYS A 94 -11.33 -6.53 5.69
CA LYS A 94 -12.63 -7.21 5.70
C LYS A 94 -12.52 -8.68 6.05
N GLU A 95 -11.48 -9.37 5.58
CA GLU A 95 -11.26 -10.78 5.90
C GLU A 95 -10.91 -11.02 7.37
N THR A 96 -10.32 -10.01 8.03
CA THR A 96 -10.05 -10.05 9.47
C THR A 96 -11.22 -9.50 10.32
N GLY A 97 -12.40 -9.28 9.72
CA GLY A 97 -13.60 -8.82 10.43
C GLY A 97 -13.73 -7.30 10.59
N ILE A 98 -12.77 -6.50 10.10
CA ILE A 98 -12.83 -5.03 10.15
C ILE A 98 -13.70 -4.54 8.98
N ASN A 99 -14.92 -4.13 9.28
CA ASN A 99 -15.92 -3.73 8.27
C ASN A 99 -15.68 -2.32 7.71
N VAL A 100 -14.63 -2.16 6.89
CA VAL A 100 -14.33 -0.92 6.18
C VAL A 100 -15.22 -0.73 4.94
N ARG A 101 -15.64 0.50 4.68
CA ARG A 101 -16.44 0.86 3.49
C ARG A 101 -15.60 1.02 2.23
N GLY A 102 -14.33 1.36 2.38
CA GLY A 102 -13.37 1.57 1.31
C GLY A 102 -12.04 2.02 1.87
N GLY A 103 -11.19 2.55 0.99
CA GLY A 103 -9.91 3.12 1.36
C GLY A 103 -9.79 4.57 0.90
N MET A 104 -8.78 5.25 1.42
CA MET A 104 -8.40 6.61 1.10
C MET A 104 -6.88 6.63 0.94
N ILE A 105 -6.40 7.36 -0.05
CA ILE A 105 -4.96 7.57 -0.26
C ILE A 105 -4.70 9.05 -0.12
N TYR A 106 -3.82 9.41 0.81
CA TYR A 106 -3.35 10.78 0.99
C TYR A 106 -1.95 10.94 0.40
N TYR A 107 -1.83 11.81 -0.60
CA TYR A 107 -0.54 12.25 -1.13
C TYR A 107 -0.12 13.53 -0.43
N LYS A 108 0.75 13.42 0.57
CA LYS A 108 1.16 14.52 1.47
C LYS A 108 1.64 15.75 0.70
N ARG A 109 2.62 15.56 -0.20
CA ARG A 109 3.24 16.67 -0.94
C ARG A 109 2.31 17.37 -1.93
N ALA A 110 1.26 16.67 -2.39
CA ALA A 110 0.22 17.25 -3.25
C ALA A 110 -1.02 17.71 -2.45
N ARG A 111 -1.06 17.45 -1.13
CA ARG A 111 -2.21 17.65 -0.25
C ARG A 111 -3.53 17.12 -0.83
N LYS A 112 -3.48 15.98 -1.52
CA LYS A 112 -4.62 15.40 -2.25
C LYS A 112 -5.06 14.07 -1.66
N ILE A 113 -6.38 13.91 -1.55
CA ILE A 113 -7.02 12.70 -1.05
C ILE A 113 -7.83 12.04 -2.16
N PHE A 114 -7.61 10.74 -2.37
CA PHE A 114 -8.35 9.93 -3.32
C PHE A 114 -9.13 8.84 -2.59
N HIS A 115 -10.45 8.77 -2.82
CA HIS A 115 -11.29 7.70 -2.30
C HIS A 115 -11.26 6.47 -3.21
N ILE A 116 -11.06 5.31 -2.59
CA ILE A 116 -11.00 4.00 -3.24
C ILE A 116 -12.19 3.18 -2.79
N LYS A 117 -13.20 3.07 -3.66
CA LYS A 117 -14.37 2.23 -3.41
C LYS A 117 -14.18 0.87 -4.09
N PRO A 118 -14.24 -0.25 -3.36
CA PRO A 118 -14.21 -1.57 -3.97
C PRO A 118 -15.46 -1.78 -4.84
N SER A 119 -15.25 -2.03 -6.13
CA SER A 119 -16.25 -2.51 -7.08
C SER A 119 -15.98 -3.96 -7.48
N LYS A 120 -16.98 -4.66 -8.03
CA LYS A 120 -16.82 -6.04 -8.53
C LYS A 120 -15.63 -6.16 -9.50
N ASP A 121 -15.50 -5.23 -10.44
CA ASP A 121 -14.43 -5.26 -11.45
C ASP A 121 -13.05 -4.97 -10.85
N SER A 122 -12.97 -4.02 -9.93
CA SER A 122 -11.71 -3.70 -9.25
C SER A 122 -11.22 -4.88 -8.39
N VAL A 123 -12.12 -5.55 -7.68
CA VAL A 123 -11.81 -6.74 -6.89
C VAL A 123 -11.39 -7.88 -7.80
N LYS A 124 -12.13 -8.15 -8.88
CA LYS A 124 -11.77 -9.17 -9.87
C LYS A 124 -10.38 -8.93 -10.46
N THR A 125 -10.06 -7.67 -10.78
CA THR A 125 -8.76 -7.29 -11.31
C THR A 125 -7.66 -7.49 -10.28
N LEU A 126 -7.88 -7.10 -9.03
CA LEU A 126 -6.93 -7.32 -7.95
C LEU A 126 -6.66 -8.82 -7.72
N LEU A 127 -7.70 -9.66 -7.72
CA LEU A 127 -7.53 -11.11 -7.57
C LEU A 127 -6.67 -11.72 -8.68
N ARG A 128 -6.81 -11.25 -9.93
CA ARG A 128 -5.93 -11.64 -11.04
C ARG A 128 -4.49 -11.19 -10.85
N ILE A 129 -4.28 -9.98 -10.32
CA ILE A 129 -2.93 -9.48 -9.99
C ILE A 129 -2.29 -10.37 -8.92
N ILE A 130 -3.04 -10.71 -7.86
CA ILE A 130 -2.58 -11.59 -6.79
C ILE A 130 -2.22 -12.98 -7.34
N GLU A 131 -3.08 -13.57 -8.16
CA GLU A 131 -2.83 -14.86 -8.82
C GLU A 131 -1.55 -14.82 -9.67
N TYR A 132 -1.38 -13.76 -10.45
CA TYR A 132 -0.19 -13.56 -11.27
C TYR A 132 1.09 -13.44 -10.43
N ILE A 133 1.04 -12.71 -9.31
CA ILE A 133 2.17 -12.60 -8.38
C ILE A 133 2.52 -13.98 -7.81
N HIS A 134 1.54 -14.73 -7.31
CA HIS A 134 1.76 -16.08 -6.77
C HIS A 134 2.34 -17.04 -7.81
N LYS A 135 1.84 -16.98 -9.04
CA LYS A 135 2.38 -17.77 -10.16
C LYS A 135 3.83 -17.39 -10.47
N SER A 136 4.15 -16.10 -10.47
CA SER A 136 5.50 -15.59 -10.76
C SER A 136 6.51 -15.97 -9.67
N ILE A 137 6.08 -16.00 -8.39
CA ILE A 137 6.93 -16.48 -7.29
C ILE A 137 7.28 -17.96 -7.48
N LYS A 138 6.32 -18.79 -7.92
CA LYS A 138 6.51 -20.24 -8.09
C LYS A 138 7.27 -20.61 -9.36
N LEU A 139 6.99 -19.94 -10.47
CA LEU A 139 7.49 -20.30 -11.80
C LEU A 139 8.65 -19.42 -12.28
N GLY A 140 9.00 -18.39 -11.52
CA GLY A 140 9.96 -17.37 -11.92
C GLY A 140 9.27 -16.09 -12.42
N MET A 141 9.95 -14.97 -12.19
CA MET A 141 9.47 -13.66 -12.63
C MET A 141 9.58 -13.55 -14.14
N PRO A 142 8.53 -13.11 -14.84
CA PRO A 142 8.61 -12.87 -16.27
C PRO A 142 9.51 -11.67 -16.56
N THR A 143 10.32 -11.78 -17.60
CA THR A 143 11.12 -10.65 -18.09
C THR A 143 10.20 -9.65 -18.80
N ILE A 144 10.12 -8.44 -18.27
CA ILE A 144 9.30 -7.36 -18.83
C ILE A 144 10.22 -6.19 -19.18
N TYR A 145 10.17 -5.77 -20.44
CA TYR A 145 10.88 -4.59 -20.92
C TYR A 145 9.97 -3.38 -20.94
N GLY A 146 10.44 -2.26 -20.39
CA GLY A 146 9.69 -1.02 -20.45
C GLY A 146 10.34 0.13 -19.69
N LYS A 147 9.63 1.27 -19.64
CA LYS A 147 10.13 2.50 -19.02
C LYS A 147 10.53 2.32 -17.54
N LYS A 148 9.92 1.36 -16.83
CA LYS A 148 10.23 1.07 -15.42
C LYS A 148 11.58 0.37 -15.21
N CYS A 149 12.19 -0.21 -16.26
CA CYS A 149 13.51 -0.83 -16.15
C CYS A 149 14.59 0.21 -15.78
N ALA A 150 14.41 1.48 -16.15
CA ALA A 150 15.35 2.55 -15.82
C ALA A 150 15.45 2.86 -14.32
N THR A 151 14.38 2.61 -13.56
CA THR A 151 14.29 2.90 -12.13
C THR A 151 14.12 1.64 -11.26
N CYS A 152 14.27 0.45 -11.85
CA CYS A 152 14.15 -0.81 -11.13
C CYS A 152 15.42 -1.10 -10.33
N SER A 153 15.30 -1.26 -9.01
CA SER A 153 16.42 -1.63 -8.14
C SER A 153 17.05 -2.97 -8.49
N TYR A 154 16.29 -3.89 -9.08
CA TYR A 154 16.76 -5.22 -9.51
C TYR A 154 17.38 -5.23 -10.92
N ARG A 155 17.52 -4.07 -11.58
CA ARG A 155 18.09 -4.01 -12.95
C ARG A 155 19.45 -4.70 -13.07
N HIS A 156 20.29 -4.58 -12.05
CA HIS A 156 21.63 -5.18 -12.00
C HIS A 156 21.63 -6.72 -11.87
N LEU A 157 20.50 -7.33 -11.51
CA LEU A 157 20.31 -8.78 -11.41
C LEU A 157 19.43 -9.33 -12.53
N CYS A 158 18.86 -8.44 -13.36
CA CYS A 158 18.02 -8.84 -14.48
C CYS A 158 18.93 -9.06 -15.68
N ASP A 159 18.78 -10.21 -16.34
CA ASP A 159 19.64 -10.60 -17.46
C ASP A 159 19.54 -9.65 -18.68
N ARG A 160 18.57 -8.72 -18.68
CA ARG A 160 18.39 -7.62 -19.66
C ARG A 160 17.61 -6.44 -19.07
#